data_AF-A0A7Y9HVI3-F1
#
_entry.id   AF-A0A7Y9HVI3-F1
#
_cell.length_a   1.000
_cell.length_b   1.000
_cell.length_c   1.000
_cell.angle_alpha   90.00
_cell.angle_beta   90.00
_cell.angle_gamma   90.00
#
_symmetry.space_group_name_H-M   'P 1'
#
loop_
_entity.id
_entity.type
_entity.pdbx_description
1 polymer ?
#
loop_
_entity_poly.entity_id
_entity_poly.type
_entity_poly.pdbx_seq_one_letter_code
_entity_poly.pdbx_strand_id
1 'polypeptide(L)'
;MHPFLTKLGVPLAVQDFFEPYYTTDEIGNMIFWYGDEAEHFGFAFHRVPVKGLWQAGNANTAMIRQVFYCDNAMEAISFLSLNSSAYPYFDRLLFLAGEMECCLPPQKSYSLVFNRDILGRIRDLKVAAAIRRLPVSVSLTGEFVHIRFRQEKYTIPQDRFSLNTFEKISKYRFNIKTYKPKNTDCWLDQLKATNF
;
A
#
# COMPACT_ATOMS: atom_id res chain seq x y z
N MET A 1 3.47 -12.66 19.46
CA MET A 1 2.23 -13.15 18.76
C MET A 1 1.00 -12.36 19.20
N HIS A 2 0.29 -11.74 18.26
CA HIS A 2 -0.87 -10.90 18.57
C HIS A 2 -2.19 -11.66 18.37
N PRO A 3 -3.11 -11.70 19.36
CA PRO A 3 -4.35 -12.48 19.27
C PRO A 3 -5.21 -12.18 18.03
N PHE A 4 -5.32 -10.90 17.64
CA PHE A 4 -6.07 -10.53 16.43
C PHE A 4 -5.44 -11.04 15.14
N LEU A 5 -4.12 -10.97 15.01
CA LEU A 5 -3.43 -11.46 13.82
C LEU A 5 -3.56 -12.98 13.71
N THR A 6 -3.43 -13.70 14.83
CA THR A 6 -3.68 -15.15 14.87
C THR A 6 -5.11 -15.49 14.49
N LYS A 7 -6.10 -14.74 14.98
CA LYS A 7 -7.52 -14.93 14.60
C LYS A 7 -7.78 -14.63 13.13
N LEU A 8 -7.05 -13.68 12.53
CA LEU A 8 -7.12 -13.36 11.10
C LEU A 8 -6.36 -14.37 10.22
N GLY A 9 -5.72 -15.40 10.80
CA GLY A 9 -4.94 -16.39 10.07
C GLY A 9 -3.62 -15.86 9.52
N VAL A 10 -3.06 -14.79 10.12
CA VAL A 10 -1.75 -14.25 9.73
C VAL A 10 -0.65 -15.25 10.12
N PRO A 11 0.19 -15.71 9.18
CA PRO A 11 1.26 -16.66 9.45
C PRO A 11 2.24 -16.14 10.51
N LEU A 12 2.77 -17.03 11.35
CA LEU A 12 3.68 -16.67 12.44
C LEU A 12 4.87 -15.84 11.97
N ALA A 13 5.54 -16.26 10.90
CA ALA A 13 6.68 -15.52 10.34
C ALA A 13 6.31 -14.08 9.91
N VAL A 14 5.07 -13.86 9.46
CA VAL A 14 4.58 -12.51 9.09
C VAL A 14 4.29 -11.70 10.35
N GLN A 15 3.74 -12.32 11.39
CA GLN A 15 3.57 -11.65 12.70
C GLN A 15 4.93 -11.24 13.28
N ASP A 16 5.91 -12.14 13.29
CA ASP A 16 7.25 -11.89 13.82
C ASP A 16 7.95 -10.76 13.05
N PHE A 17 7.75 -10.70 11.73
CA PHE A 17 8.27 -9.61 10.91
C PHE A 17 7.66 -8.25 11.27
N PHE A 18 6.34 -8.17 11.51
CA PHE A 18 5.69 -6.90 11.78
C PHE A 18 5.66 -6.51 13.27
N GLU A 19 5.92 -7.43 14.19
CA GLU A 19 5.89 -7.22 15.65
C GLU A 19 6.67 -5.97 16.13
N PRO A 20 7.87 -5.66 15.61
CA PRO A 20 8.61 -4.46 16.02
C PRO A 20 8.00 -3.13 15.57
N TYR A 21 7.01 -3.15 14.67
CA TYR A 21 6.51 -1.96 13.95
C TYR A 21 5.09 -1.55 14.36
N TYR A 22 4.56 -2.13 15.43
CA TYR A 22 3.34 -1.68 16.10
C TYR A 22 3.48 -1.82 17.61
N THR A 23 2.63 -1.11 18.34
CA THR A 23 2.44 -1.28 19.78
C THR A 23 1.02 -1.76 20.04
N THR A 24 0.75 -2.24 21.25
CA THR A 24 -0.60 -2.65 21.66
C THR A 24 -1.06 -1.75 22.81
N ASP A 25 -2.30 -1.27 22.75
CA ASP A 25 -2.90 -0.49 23.85
C ASP A 25 -3.37 -1.39 25.01
N GLU A 26 -3.85 -0.76 26.09
CA GLU A 26 -4.32 -1.47 27.30
C GLU A 26 -5.47 -2.47 27.04
N ILE A 27 -6.24 -2.27 25.95
CA ILE A 27 -7.41 -3.09 25.59
C ILE A 27 -7.04 -4.13 24.53
N GLY A 28 -5.80 -4.13 24.04
CA GLY A 28 -5.32 -5.11 23.05
C GLY A 28 -5.47 -4.65 21.59
N ASN A 29 -5.77 -3.38 21.32
CA ASN A 29 -5.79 -2.86 19.95
C ASN A 29 -4.37 -2.61 19.45
N MET A 30 -4.14 -2.82 18.16
CA MET A 30 -2.87 -2.52 17.52
C MET A 30 -2.79 -1.04 17.16
N ILE A 31 -1.66 -0.43 17.47
CA ILE A 31 -1.34 0.96 17.16
C ILE A 31 -0.09 0.99 16.27
N PHE A 32 -0.24 1.55 15.07
CA PHE A 32 0.87 1.77 14.15
C PHE A 32 1.15 3.28 14.07
N TRP A 33 2.38 3.69 14.36
CA TRP A 33 2.75 5.11 14.44
C TRP A 33 3.21 5.65 13.09
N TYR A 34 2.61 6.75 12.66
CA TYR A 34 2.88 7.51 11.43
C TYR A 34 3.50 8.86 11.81
N GLY A 35 4.57 8.85 12.61
CA GLY A 35 5.07 10.04 13.30
C GLY A 35 4.19 10.38 14.51
N ASP A 36 3.56 11.55 14.50
CA ASP A 36 2.74 12.05 15.62
C ASP A 36 1.29 11.55 15.58
N GLU A 37 0.83 10.99 14.46
CA GLU A 37 -0.47 10.35 14.32
C GLU A 37 -0.34 8.83 14.31
N ALA A 38 -1.44 8.11 14.55
CA ALA A 38 -1.43 6.65 14.57
C ALA A 38 -2.64 6.03 13.87
N GLU A 39 -2.41 4.88 13.26
CA GLU A 39 -3.45 3.95 12.85
C GLU A 39 -3.83 3.07 14.04
N HIS A 40 -5.12 3.03 14.35
CA HIS A 40 -5.67 2.17 15.39
C HIS A 40 -6.49 1.07 14.74
N PHE A 41 -6.07 -0.18 14.95
CA PHE A 41 -6.78 -1.36 14.49
C PHE A 41 -7.26 -2.17 15.69
N GLY A 42 -8.58 -2.19 15.88
CA GLY A 42 -9.25 -2.92 16.94
C GLY A 42 -10.35 -3.83 16.42
N PHE A 43 -10.98 -4.57 17.32
CA PHE A 43 -12.04 -5.52 16.95
C PHE A 43 -13.25 -4.84 16.27
N ALA A 44 -13.64 -3.65 16.73
CA ALA A 44 -14.85 -2.96 16.28
C ALA A 44 -14.60 -1.79 15.33
N PHE A 45 -13.35 -1.38 15.14
CA PHE A 45 -13.02 -0.19 14.36
C PHE A 45 -11.63 -0.27 13.76
N HIS A 46 -11.46 0.46 12.65
CA HIS A 46 -10.18 0.70 12.02
C HIS A 46 -10.10 2.18 11.67
N ARG A 47 -9.18 2.91 12.33
CA ARG A 47 -8.93 4.32 12.09
C ARG A 47 -7.54 4.46 11.49
N VAL A 48 -7.45 5.03 10.30
CA VAL A 48 -6.17 5.31 9.61
C VAL A 48 -5.90 6.82 9.68
N PRO A 49 -4.67 7.26 9.98
CA PRO A 49 -4.33 8.68 10.03
C PRO A 49 -4.30 9.28 8.63
N VAL A 50 -4.41 10.61 8.56
CA VAL A 50 -4.38 11.33 7.27
C VAL A 50 -2.95 11.71 6.90
N LYS A 51 -2.10 11.93 7.90
CA LYS A 51 -0.73 12.43 7.74
C LYS A 51 0.30 11.44 8.26
N GLY A 52 1.52 11.66 7.79
CA GLY A 52 2.70 10.92 8.22
C GLY A 52 2.89 9.60 7.46
N LEU A 53 4.03 8.98 7.72
CA LEU A 53 4.49 7.78 7.04
C LEU A 53 4.79 6.70 8.08
N TRP A 54 4.18 5.54 7.90
CA TRP A 54 4.56 4.32 8.59
C TRP A 54 5.51 3.50 7.73
N GLN A 55 6.50 2.89 8.37
CA GLN A 55 7.49 2.04 7.72
C GLN A 55 7.74 0.75 8.51
N ALA A 56 7.86 -0.36 7.79
CA ALA A 56 8.22 -1.65 8.36
C ALA A 56 9.18 -2.42 7.45
N GLY A 57 10.26 -2.94 8.02
CA GLY A 57 11.30 -3.67 7.30
C GLY A 57 12.71 -3.23 7.65
N ASN A 58 13.67 -3.65 6.82
CA ASN A 58 15.08 -3.52 7.13
C ASN A 58 15.54 -2.06 7.19
N ALA A 59 16.12 -1.63 8.31
CA ALA A 59 16.69 -0.29 8.46
C ALA A 59 17.89 -0.04 7.53
N ASN A 60 18.61 -1.10 7.15
CA ASN A 60 19.71 -1.01 6.20
C ASN A 60 19.17 -0.98 4.76
N THR A 61 19.06 0.21 4.20
CA THR A 61 18.58 0.44 2.82
C THR A 61 19.38 -0.31 1.76
N ALA A 62 20.64 -0.70 2.02
CA ALA A 62 21.44 -1.49 1.07
C ALA A 62 20.89 -2.92 0.90
N MET A 63 20.28 -3.49 1.94
CA MET A 63 19.74 -4.86 1.91
C MET A 63 18.36 -4.92 1.24
N ILE A 64 17.62 -3.81 1.25
CA ILE A 64 16.28 -3.70 0.67
C ILE A 64 16.35 -3.89 -0.85
N ARG A 65 15.59 -4.85 -1.37
CA ARG A 65 15.46 -5.13 -2.81
C ARG A 65 14.09 -4.74 -3.36
N GLN A 66 13.05 -4.86 -2.54
CA GLN A 66 11.69 -4.55 -2.93
C GLN A 66 11.03 -3.65 -1.89
N VAL A 67 10.45 -2.55 -2.36
CA VAL A 67 9.61 -1.66 -1.57
C VAL A 67 8.16 -1.87 -1.97
N PHE A 68 7.29 -2.03 -0.99
CA PHE A 68 5.85 -2.06 -1.14
C PHE A 68 5.26 -0.79 -0.55
N TYR A 69 4.44 -0.09 -1.33
CA TYR A 69 3.67 1.04 -0.85
C TYR A 69 2.21 0.62 -0.71
N CYS A 70 1.69 0.71 0.51
CA CYS A 70 0.36 0.23 0.91
C CYS A 70 -0.54 1.39 1.34
N ASP A 71 -1.86 1.16 1.37
CA ASP A 71 -2.82 2.17 1.83
C ASP A 71 -2.70 2.45 3.34
N ASN A 72 -2.43 1.40 4.13
CA ASN A 72 -2.23 1.45 5.59
C ASN A 72 -1.41 0.21 6.04
N ALA A 73 -1.08 0.13 7.33
CA ALA A 73 -0.24 -0.93 7.88
C ALA A 73 -0.95 -2.29 7.86
N MET A 74 -2.25 -2.32 8.14
CA MET A 74 -3.04 -3.56 8.07
C MET A 74 -3.16 -4.11 6.64
N GLU A 75 -3.19 -3.25 5.62
CA GLU A 75 -3.13 -3.67 4.22
C GLU A 75 -1.77 -4.30 3.88
N ALA A 76 -0.66 -3.77 4.44
CA ALA A 76 0.67 -4.36 4.29
C ALA A 76 0.76 -5.77 4.90
N ILE A 77 0.28 -5.93 6.15
CA ILE A 77 0.22 -7.22 6.84
C ILE A 77 -0.63 -8.21 6.03
N SER A 78 -1.80 -7.76 5.55
CA SER A 78 -2.75 -8.62 4.84
C SER A 78 -2.20 -9.08 3.49
N PHE A 79 -1.57 -8.16 2.74
CA PHE A 79 -0.90 -8.49 1.50
C PHE A 79 0.23 -9.50 1.71
N LEU A 80 1.13 -9.27 2.67
CA LEU A 80 2.25 -10.20 2.90
C LEU A 80 1.74 -11.56 3.39
N SER A 81 0.69 -11.60 4.23
CA SER A 81 0.08 -12.85 4.68
C SER A 81 -0.39 -13.72 3.51
N LEU A 82 -1.13 -13.11 2.58
CA LEU A 82 -1.71 -13.78 1.42
C LEU A 82 -0.68 -14.14 0.33
N ASN A 83 0.50 -13.50 0.34
CA ASN A 83 1.52 -13.66 -0.69
C ASN A 83 2.88 -14.11 -0.13
N SER A 84 2.93 -14.56 1.13
CA SER A 84 4.17 -14.87 1.86
C SER A 84 5.06 -15.88 1.14
N SER A 85 4.45 -16.87 0.46
CA SER A 85 5.16 -17.87 -0.34
C SER A 85 5.96 -17.28 -1.51
N ALA A 86 5.56 -16.12 -2.05
CA ALA A 86 6.28 -15.44 -3.10
C ALA A 86 7.49 -14.64 -2.58
N TYR A 87 7.61 -14.46 -1.27
CA TYR A 87 8.62 -13.61 -0.63
C TYR A 87 9.33 -14.32 0.52
N PRO A 88 10.19 -15.32 0.25
CA PRO A 88 10.85 -16.09 1.32
C PRO A 88 11.89 -15.31 2.14
N TYR A 89 12.30 -14.12 1.69
CA TYR A 89 13.35 -13.30 2.31
C TYR A 89 12.79 -11.94 2.78
N PHE A 90 12.16 -11.93 3.97
CA PHE A 90 11.55 -10.72 4.53
C PHE A 90 12.55 -9.61 4.85
N ASP A 91 13.81 -9.96 5.13
CA ASP A 91 14.93 -9.04 5.37
C ASP A 91 15.26 -8.13 4.17
N ARG A 92 14.74 -8.46 2.98
CA ARG A 92 14.92 -7.70 1.74
C ARG A 92 13.73 -6.82 1.39
N LEU A 93 12.71 -6.80 2.23
CA LEU A 93 11.46 -6.07 2.02
C LEU A 93 11.45 -4.78 2.84
N LEU A 94 10.77 -3.79 2.29
CA LEU A 94 10.36 -2.58 2.99
C LEU A 94 8.90 -2.31 2.66
N PHE A 95 8.08 -2.09 3.67
CA PHE A 95 6.70 -1.68 3.57
C PHE A 95 6.59 -0.22 4.01
N LEU A 96 5.86 0.55 3.23
CA LEU A 96 5.57 1.96 3.47
C LEU A 96 4.06 2.15 3.39
N ALA A 97 3.50 2.97 4.27
CA ALA A 97 2.09 3.36 4.21
C ALA A 97 1.89 4.80 4.68
N GLY A 98 0.85 5.46 4.17
CA GLY A 98 0.52 6.84 4.55
C GLY A 98 0.95 7.88 3.53
N GLU A 99 1.18 9.10 4.00
CA GLU A 99 1.57 10.24 3.18
C GLU A 99 2.97 10.02 2.60
N MET A 100 3.13 10.39 1.34
CA MET A 100 4.35 10.15 0.61
C MET A 100 5.37 11.24 0.90
N GLU A 101 6.48 10.83 1.51
CA GLU A 101 7.61 11.70 1.76
C GLU A 101 8.43 11.99 0.49
N CYS A 102 9.08 13.15 0.46
CA CYS A 102 9.97 13.57 -0.62
C CYS A 102 11.25 12.71 -0.76
N CYS A 103 11.51 11.82 0.20
CA CYS A 103 12.77 11.09 0.36
C CYS A 103 12.66 9.56 0.18
N LEU A 104 11.81 9.10 -0.75
CA LEU A 104 11.72 7.67 -1.07
C LEU A 104 13.09 7.10 -1.51
N PRO A 105 13.49 5.89 -1.04
CA PRO A 105 14.77 5.27 -1.38
C PRO A 105 15.05 5.20 -2.89
N PRO A 106 16.06 5.92 -3.40
CA PRO A 106 16.32 5.93 -4.83
C PRO A 106 16.75 4.54 -5.33
N GLN A 107 16.44 4.24 -6.59
CA GLN A 107 16.92 3.06 -7.32
C GLN A 107 16.47 1.70 -6.73
N LYS A 108 15.35 1.66 -6.01
CA LYS A 108 14.70 0.41 -5.57
C LYS A 108 13.61 -0.04 -6.52
N SER A 109 13.29 -1.33 -6.49
CA SER A 109 12.10 -1.87 -7.14
C SER A 109 10.89 -1.50 -6.27
N TYR A 110 9.90 -0.83 -6.86
CA TYR A 110 8.67 -0.42 -6.19
C TYR A 110 7.49 -1.26 -6.67
N SER A 111 6.61 -1.57 -5.72
CA SER A 111 5.33 -2.22 -5.95
C SER A 111 4.25 -1.48 -5.17
N LEU A 112 3.10 -1.27 -5.78
CA LEU A 112 1.97 -0.56 -5.18
C LEU A 112 0.90 -1.57 -4.81
N VAL A 113 0.44 -1.50 -3.57
CA VAL A 113 -0.49 -2.43 -2.93
C VAL A 113 -1.64 -1.59 -2.38
N PHE A 114 -2.41 -1.03 -3.31
CA PHE A 114 -3.58 -0.22 -3.00
C PHE A 114 -4.86 -0.96 -3.35
N ASN A 115 -5.97 -0.50 -2.78
CA ASN A 115 -7.30 -1.02 -3.04
C ASN A 115 -7.65 -1.10 -4.54
N ARG A 116 -8.61 -1.97 -4.86
CA ARG A 116 -9.12 -2.20 -6.22
C ARG A 116 -10.01 -1.07 -6.72
N ASP A 117 -10.62 -0.32 -5.80
CA ASP A 117 -11.52 0.79 -6.09
C ASP A 117 -10.85 1.91 -6.92
N ILE A 118 -11.64 2.92 -7.31
CA ILE A 118 -11.14 4.03 -8.12
C ILE A 118 -10.09 4.88 -7.37
N LEU A 119 -10.21 5.03 -6.05
CA LEU A 119 -9.28 5.83 -5.25
C LEU A 119 -7.92 5.13 -5.15
N GLY A 120 -7.90 3.82 -4.92
CA GLY A 120 -6.69 3.01 -4.94
C GLY A 120 -6.00 3.02 -6.32
N ARG A 121 -6.78 3.02 -7.40
CA ARG A 121 -6.25 3.16 -8.77
C ARG A 121 -5.70 4.56 -9.05
N ILE A 122 -6.30 5.61 -8.50
CA ILE A 122 -5.75 6.98 -8.58
C ILE A 122 -4.48 7.11 -7.75
N ARG A 123 -4.44 6.49 -6.55
CA ARG A 123 -3.23 6.41 -5.72
C ARG A 123 -2.10 5.72 -6.46
N ASP A 124 -2.37 4.62 -7.19
CA ASP A 124 -1.35 3.95 -8.01
C ASP A 124 -0.63 4.96 -8.93
N LEU A 125 -1.40 5.78 -9.66
CA LEU A 125 -0.84 6.79 -10.56
C LEU A 125 -0.08 7.89 -9.81
N LYS A 126 -0.66 8.47 -8.76
CA LYS A 126 -0.04 9.58 -8.04
C LYS A 126 1.27 9.16 -7.38
N VAL A 127 1.30 7.98 -6.76
CA VAL A 127 2.50 7.45 -6.11
C VAL A 127 3.53 7.01 -7.15
N ALA A 128 3.12 6.35 -8.24
CA ALA A 128 4.04 6.01 -9.33
C ALA A 128 4.72 7.25 -9.93
N ALA A 129 3.95 8.32 -10.15
CA ALA A 129 4.47 9.57 -10.69
C ALA A 129 5.46 10.23 -9.75
N ALA A 130 5.17 10.26 -8.46
CA ALA A 130 6.04 10.88 -7.49
C ALA A 130 7.30 10.08 -7.17
N ILE A 131 7.26 8.73 -7.18
CA ILE A 131 8.47 7.89 -7.17
C ILE A 131 9.40 8.28 -8.33
N ARG A 132 8.83 8.64 -9.49
CA ARG A 132 9.57 9.10 -10.66
C ARG A 132 9.81 10.62 -10.69
N ARG A 133 9.42 11.34 -9.64
CA ARG A 133 9.51 12.81 -9.52
C ARG A 133 8.86 13.53 -10.70
N LEU A 134 7.72 13.01 -11.15
CA LEU A 134 6.95 13.56 -12.25
C LEU A 134 5.68 14.23 -11.71
N PRO A 135 5.42 15.50 -12.07
CA PRO A 135 4.19 16.15 -11.68
C PRO A 135 3.00 15.49 -12.41
N VAL A 136 1.96 15.18 -11.64
CA VAL A 136 0.68 14.70 -12.16
C VAL A 136 -0.45 15.36 -11.39
N SER A 137 -1.49 15.78 -12.09
CA SER A 137 -2.74 16.23 -11.49
C SER A 137 -3.85 15.28 -11.93
N VAL A 138 -4.68 14.86 -10.98
CA VAL A 138 -5.79 13.94 -11.22
C VAL A 138 -7.03 14.52 -10.57
N SER A 139 -8.14 14.57 -11.32
CA SER A 139 -9.45 14.96 -10.81
C SER A 139 -10.52 14.00 -11.30
N LEU A 140 -11.52 13.74 -10.46
CA LEU A 140 -12.69 12.94 -10.78
C LEU A 140 -13.85 13.87 -11.14
N THR A 141 -14.56 13.62 -12.24
CA THR A 141 -15.76 14.39 -12.59
C THR A 141 -16.75 13.48 -13.31
N GLY A 142 -17.90 13.23 -12.67
CA GLY A 142 -18.84 12.20 -13.13
C GLY A 142 -18.13 10.85 -13.25
N GLU A 143 -18.39 10.12 -14.35
CA GLU A 143 -17.82 8.80 -14.63
C GLU A 143 -16.40 8.83 -15.23
N PHE A 144 -15.69 9.97 -15.14
CA PHE A 144 -14.39 10.13 -15.79
C PHE A 144 -13.27 10.56 -14.82
N VAL A 145 -12.08 10.03 -15.09
CA VAL A 145 -10.80 10.45 -14.52
C VAL A 145 -10.12 11.39 -15.50
N HIS A 146 -9.89 12.62 -15.07
CA HIS A 146 -9.14 13.62 -15.83
C HIS A 146 -7.72 13.74 -15.29
N ILE A 147 -6.73 13.65 -16.17
CA ILE A 147 -5.32 13.61 -15.80
C ILE A 147 -4.58 14.68 -16.59
N ARG A 148 -3.74 15.45 -15.91
CA ARG A 148 -2.74 16.33 -16.55
C ARG A 148 -1.35 15.78 -16.27
N PHE A 149 -0.60 15.49 -17.33
CA PHE A 149 0.73 14.89 -17.25
C PHE A 149 1.54 15.31 -18.46
N ARG A 150 2.78 15.82 -18.25
CA ARG A 150 3.71 16.25 -19.32
C ARG A 150 3.08 17.16 -20.38
N GLN A 151 2.38 18.21 -19.93
CA GLN A 151 1.65 19.16 -20.79
C GLN A 151 0.45 18.59 -21.55
N GLU A 152 0.18 17.28 -21.47
CA GLU A 152 -0.97 16.63 -22.08
C GLU A 152 -2.12 16.47 -21.08
N LYS A 153 -3.33 16.30 -21.62
CA LYS A 153 -4.56 16.04 -20.88
C LYS A 153 -5.16 14.72 -21.34
N TYR A 154 -5.56 13.89 -20.39
CA TYR A 154 -6.19 12.61 -20.65
C TYR A 154 -7.53 12.53 -19.93
N THR A 155 -8.50 11.90 -20.56
CA THR A 155 -9.81 11.61 -19.99
C THR A 155 -10.08 10.12 -20.16
N ILE A 156 -10.29 9.42 -19.06
CA ILE A 156 -10.47 7.96 -19.06
C ILE A 156 -11.73 7.64 -18.25
N PRO A 157 -12.65 6.81 -18.76
CA PRO A 157 -13.75 6.27 -17.96
C PRO A 157 -13.25 5.59 -16.67
N GLN A 158 -13.93 5.80 -15.54
CA GLN A 158 -13.53 5.27 -14.23
C GLN A 158 -13.42 3.74 -14.21
N ASP A 159 -14.34 3.05 -14.89
CA ASP A 159 -14.39 1.58 -15.01
C ASP A 159 -13.15 1.02 -15.75
N ARG A 160 -12.55 1.81 -16.64
CA ARG A 160 -11.37 1.44 -17.45
C ARG A 160 -10.06 2.00 -16.92
N PHE A 161 -10.13 2.93 -15.96
CA PHE A 161 -8.94 3.57 -15.42
C PHE A 161 -8.08 2.57 -14.65
N SER A 162 -6.77 2.57 -14.93
CA SER A 162 -5.73 1.87 -14.16
C SER A 162 -4.37 2.47 -14.51
N LEU A 163 -3.35 2.22 -13.70
CA LEU A 163 -1.98 2.65 -14.04
C LEU A 163 -1.56 2.12 -15.42
N ASN A 164 -1.80 0.84 -15.71
CA ASN A 164 -1.47 0.24 -17.01
C ASN A 164 -2.24 0.87 -18.17
N THR A 165 -3.54 1.17 -17.99
CA THR A 165 -4.33 1.90 -19.00
C THR A 165 -3.71 3.27 -19.27
N PHE A 166 -3.34 4.00 -18.22
CA PHE A 166 -2.71 5.31 -18.34
C PHE A 166 -1.33 5.24 -19.02
N GLU A 167 -0.48 4.25 -18.66
CA GLU A 167 0.83 4.05 -19.30
C GLU A 167 0.71 3.82 -20.81
N LYS A 168 -0.29 3.05 -21.23
CA LYS A 168 -0.53 2.77 -22.66
C LYS A 168 -0.91 4.02 -23.44
N ILE A 169 -1.80 4.86 -22.89
CA ILE A 169 -2.27 6.05 -23.61
C ILE A 169 -1.26 7.21 -23.56
N SER A 170 -0.57 7.38 -22.43
CA SER A 170 0.46 8.43 -22.26
C SER A 170 1.80 8.05 -22.89
N LYS A 171 1.94 6.79 -23.33
CA LYS A 171 3.18 6.20 -23.84
C LYS A 171 4.35 6.33 -22.86
N TYR A 172 4.06 6.51 -21.57
CA TYR A 172 5.07 6.59 -20.51
C TYR A 172 4.98 5.36 -19.61
N ARG A 173 6.12 4.68 -19.42
CA ARG A 173 6.23 3.51 -18.53
C ARG A 173 6.83 3.96 -17.20
N PHE A 174 6.08 3.80 -16.11
CA PHE A 174 6.60 4.00 -14.76
C PHE A 174 7.47 2.81 -14.33
N ASN A 175 7.28 1.63 -14.93
CA ASN A 175 7.97 0.38 -14.57
C ASN A 175 7.80 0.06 -13.07
N ILE A 176 6.56 0.18 -12.58
CA ILE A 176 6.18 -0.09 -11.19
C ILE A 176 5.06 -1.12 -11.20
N LYS A 177 5.20 -2.18 -10.40
CA LYS A 177 4.18 -3.24 -10.31
C LYS A 177 3.02 -2.76 -9.46
N THR A 178 1.81 -3.17 -9.80
CA THR A 178 0.63 -2.98 -8.95
C THR A 178 0.06 -4.34 -8.58
N TYR A 179 -0.36 -4.48 -7.32
CA TYR A 179 -1.03 -5.67 -6.82
C TYR A 179 -2.43 -5.26 -6.36
N LYS A 180 -3.42 -6.06 -6.76
CA LYS A 180 -4.83 -5.84 -6.39
C LYS A 180 -5.41 -7.10 -5.76
N PRO A 181 -6.30 -6.96 -4.75
CA PRO A 181 -7.10 -8.06 -4.28
C PRO A 181 -7.94 -8.64 -5.45
N LYS A 182 -8.17 -9.94 -5.43
CA LYS A 182 -8.87 -10.70 -6.48
C LYS A 182 -10.38 -10.59 -6.34
N ASN A 183 -10.88 -10.76 -5.12
CA ASN A 183 -12.32 -10.99 -4.86
C ASN A 183 -12.96 -9.91 -3.98
N THR A 184 -12.18 -8.98 -3.44
CA THR A 184 -12.63 -7.91 -2.55
C THR A 184 -12.06 -6.57 -3.01
N ASP A 185 -12.47 -5.48 -2.36
CA ASP A 185 -11.94 -4.14 -2.66
C ASP A 185 -10.60 -3.85 -1.99
N CYS A 186 -10.34 -4.42 -0.79
CA CYS A 186 -9.08 -4.27 -0.05
C CYS A 186 -8.47 -5.62 0.37
N TRP A 187 -7.18 -5.65 0.72
CA TRP A 187 -6.46 -6.86 1.09
C TRP A 187 -6.87 -7.38 2.46
N LEU A 188 -7.20 -6.50 3.41
CA LEU A 188 -7.67 -6.91 4.72
C LEU A 188 -8.97 -7.73 4.63
N ASP A 189 -9.91 -7.30 3.81
CA ASP A 189 -11.16 -8.04 3.62
C ASP A 189 -10.94 -9.35 2.85
N GLN A 190 -9.97 -9.39 1.93
CA GLN A 190 -9.59 -10.65 1.29
C GLN A 190 -9.01 -11.64 2.30
N LEU A 191 -8.17 -11.16 3.23
CA LEU A 191 -7.59 -11.99 4.26
C LEU A 191 -8.69 -12.56 5.17
N LYS A 192 -9.63 -11.73 5.61
CA LYS A 192 -10.81 -12.18 6.37
C LYS A 192 -11.59 -13.25 5.60
N ALA A 193 -11.93 -12.99 4.33
CA ALA A 193 -12.70 -13.92 3.51
C ALA A 193 -11.99 -15.24 3.15
N THR A 194 -10.67 -15.33 3.35
CA THR A 194 -9.92 -16.58 3.12
C THR A 194 -9.91 -17.46 4.36
N ASN A 195 -10.04 -16.87 5.55
CA ASN A 195 -9.87 -17.54 6.84
C ASN A 195 -11.18 -17.64 7.65
N PHE A 196 -12.29 -17.11 7.11
CA PHE A 196 -13.67 -17.23 7.60
C PHE A 196 -14.57 -17.67 6.44
#